data_AF-A0A1J5F2M4-F1
#
_entry.id   AF-A0A1J5F2M4-F1
#
_cell.length_a   1.000
_cell.length_b   1.000
_cell.length_c   1.000
_cell.angle_alpha   90.00
_cell.angle_beta   90.00
_cell.angle_gamma   90.00
#
_symmetry.space_group_name_H-M   'P 1'
#
loop_
_entity.id
_entity.type
_entity.pdbx_description
1 polymer ?
#
loop_
_entity_poly.entity_id
_entity_poly.type
_entity_poly.pdbx_seq_one_letter_code
_entity_poly.pdbx_strand_id
1 'polypeptide(L)'
;MNTKIWIIGAAVTLVMGCASHQAVVDTSIQEAELIGMIAQNEKLDSTKTQAARTNLEQAKAYKAEKEYEKAWAAADQSRLEYKLAFATATRDSVVREDSLLTNDLRADMERKLLYQNILENEAKIKETP
;
A
#
# COMPACT_ATOMS: atom_id res chain seq x y z
N MET A 1 34.45 -58.42 25.43
CA MET A 1 34.25 -57.97 24.04
C MET A 1 33.46 -56.67 24.11
N ASN A 2 34.07 -55.57 23.67
CA ASN A 2 33.56 -54.21 23.79
C ASN A 2 32.43 -53.96 22.81
N THR A 3 31.31 -53.41 23.29
CA THR A 3 30.37 -52.65 22.44
C THR A 3 29.72 -51.59 23.32
N LYS A 4 30.39 -50.44 23.40
CA LYS A 4 29.73 -49.16 23.64
C LYS A 4 28.88 -48.86 22.40
N ILE A 5 27.67 -48.36 22.57
CA ILE A 5 27.05 -47.15 22.00
C ILE A 5 25.56 -47.23 22.36
N TRP A 6 24.98 -46.12 22.83
CA TRP A 6 23.79 -45.47 22.25
C TRP A 6 23.05 -44.63 23.29
N ILE A 7 23.34 -43.33 23.20
CA ILE A 7 22.39 -42.22 23.35
C ILE A 7 21.71 -42.10 24.72
N ILE A 8 22.46 -41.53 25.65
CA ILE A 8 21.89 -40.65 26.67
C ILE A 8 22.31 -39.24 26.26
N GLY A 9 21.34 -38.37 25.96
CA GLY A 9 21.60 -36.93 25.85
C GLY A 9 21.42 -36.35 24.45
N ALA A 10 20.16 -36.25 24.01
CA ALA A 10 19.73 -35.15 23.15
C ALA A 10 18.20 -34.92 23.24
N ALA A 11 17.60 -35.16 24.41
CA ALA A 11 16.29 -34.58 24.73
C ALA A 11 16.51 -33.17 25.32
N VAL A 12 17.20 -32.31 24.56
CA VAL A 12 17.37 -30.89 24.91
C VAL A 12 16.19 -30.13 24.32
N THR A 13 15.12 -30.07 25.09
CA THR A 13 14.23 -28.91 25.26
C THR A 13 13.88 -28.10 23.99
N LEU A 14 12.90 -28.59 23.25
CA LEU A 14 12.15 -27.85 22.23
C LEU A 14 11.04 -26.96 22.86
N VAL A 15 11.32 -26.26 23.96
CA VAL A 15 10.30 -25.49 24.72
C VAL A 15 10.64 -24.00 24.87
N MET A 16 11.80 -23.53 24.41
CA MET A 16 12.08 -22.09 24.35
C MET A 16 11.70 -21.52 22.97
N GLY A 17 10.42 -21.29 22.72
CA GLY A 17 9.98 -20.67 21.46
C GLY A 17 8.51 -20.24 21.37
N CYS A 18 7.65 -20.68 22.28
CA CYS A 18 6.21 -20.39 22.20
C CYS A 18 5.85 -18.94 22.58
N ALA A 19 6.68 -18.24 23.35
CA ALA A 19 6.40 -16.86 23.77
C ALA A 19 6.76 -15.80 22.71
N SER A 20 7.75 -16.06 21.84
CA SER A 20 8.19 -15.10 20.82
C SER A 20 7.25 -15.00 19.62
N HIS A 21 6.59 -16.10 19.25
CA HIS A 21 5.69 -16.14 18.09
C HIS A 21 4.42 -15.31 18.29
N GLN A 22 3.85 -15.37 19.49
CA GLN A 22 2.63 -14.62 19.80
C GLN A 22 2.87 -13.10 19.75
N ALA A 23 3.97 -12.61 20.33
CA ALA A 23 4.30 -11.19 20.31
C ALA A 23 4.53 -10.63 18.89
N VAL A 24 5.14 -11.43 18.01
CA VAL A 24 5.35 -11.05 16.60
C VAL A 24 4.03 -11.01 15.84
N VAL A 25 3.14 -11.99 16.04
CA VAL A 25 1.80 -12.00 15.45
C VAL A 25 1.00 -10.78 15.92
N ASP A 26 1.05 -10.48 17.22
CA ASP A 26 0.33 -9.35 17.81
C ASP A 26 0.76 -8.01 17.21
N THR A 27 2.06 -7.83 17.04
CA THR A 27 2.64 -6.64 16.40
C THR A 27 2.19 -6.55 14.94
N SER A 28 2.23 -7.65 14.19
CA SER A 28 1.82 -7.68 12.77
C SER A 28 0.33 -7.34 12.59
N ILE A 29 -0.54 -7.88 13.47
CA ILE A 29 -1.97 -7.56 13.47
C ILE A 29 -2.19 -6.08 13.80
N GLN A 30 -1.49 -5.54 14.81
CA GLN A 30 -1.58 -4.12 15.17
C GLN A 30 -1.11 -3.20 14.03
N GLU A 31 -0.04 -3.54 13.33
CA GLU A 31 0.41 -2.79 12.15
C GLU A 31 -0.67 -2.76 11.07
N ALA A 32 -1.27 -3.92 10.76
CA ALA A 32 -2.33 -4.04 9.77
C ALA A 32 -3.60 -3.27 10.20
N GLU A 33 -3.96 -3.29 11.49
CA GLU A 33 -5.06 -2.50 12.05
C GLU A 33 -4.82 -0.99 11.91
N LEU A 34 -3.63 -0.52 12.27
CA LEU A 34 -3.27 0.89 12.18
C LEU A 34 -3.37 1.39 10.73
N ILE A 35 -2.83 0.62 9.78
CA ILE A 35 -2.93 0.97 8.37
C ILE A 35 -4.39 0.93 7.89
N GLY A 36 -5.18 -0.03 8.36
CA GLY A 36 -6.61 -0.12 8.07
C GLY A 36 -7.40 1.09 8.58
N MET A 37 -7.08 1.60 9.77
CA MET A 37 -7.67 2.83 10.31
C MET A 37 -7.31 4.04 9.46
N ILE A 38 -6.06 4.16 9.03
CA ILE A 38 -5.63 5.24 8.12
C ILE A 38 -6.41 5.13 6.81
N ALA A 39 -6.53 3.94 6.22
CA ALA A 39 -7.27 3.73 4.97
C ALA A 39 -8.76 4.11 5.12
N GLN A 40 -9.36 3.85 6.27
CA GLN A 40 -10.73 4.28 6.57
C GLN A 40 -10.84 5.80 6.70
N ASN A 41 -9.91 6.44 7.40
CA ASN A 41 -9.88 7.90 7.57
C ASN A 41 -9.71 8.63 6.24
N GLU A 42 -8.85 8.10 5.36
CA GLU A 42 -8.65 8.58 3.99
C GLU A 42 -9.79 8.19 3.03
N LYS A 43 -10.82 7.49 3.53
CA LYS A 43 -11.96 6.98 2.74
C LYS A 43 -11.52 6.19 1.51
N LEU A 44 -10.42 5.45 1.65
CA LEU A 44 -9.84 4.65 0.57
C LEU A 44 -10.67 3.38 0.36
N ASP A 45 -11.69 3.48 -0.49
CA ASP A 45 -12.54 2.36 -0.86
C ASP A 45 -12.03 1.71 -2.15
N SER A 46 -11.44 0.52 -2.01
CA SER A 46 -10.91 -0.26 -3.13
C SER A 46 -11.07 -1.74 -2.85
N THR A 47 -11.09 -2.56 -3.90
CA THR A 47 -11.08 -4.03 -3.79
C THR A 47 -9.88 -4.52 -2.97
N LYS A 48 -8.78 -3.77 -2.99
CA LYS A 48 -7.56 -4.01 -2.22
C LYS A 48 -7.73 -3.71 -0.73
N THR A 49 -8.37 -2.59 -0.40
CA THR A 49 -8.78 -2.28 0.99
C THR A 49 -9.72 -3.35 1.54
N GLN A 50 -10.66 -3.85 0.72
CA GLN A 50 -11.59 -4.90 1.14
C GLN A 50 -10.88 -6.24 1.38
N ALA A 51 -10.00 -6.65 0.46
CA ALA A 51 -9.17 -7.86 0.63
C ALA A 51 -8.29 -7.76 1.88
N ALA A 52 -7.70 -6.60 2.14
CA ALA A 52 -6.89 -6.35 3.32
C ALA A 52 -7.69 -6.52 4.62
N ARG A 53 -8.93 -5.98 4.68
CA ARG A 53 -9.83 -6.16 5.84
C ARG A 53 -10.17 -7.64 6.05
N THR A 54 -10.49 -8.37 4.99
CA THR A 54 -10.78 -9.81 5.08
C THR A 54 -9.58 -10.59 5.65
N ASN A 55 -8.37 -10.32 5.15
CA ASN A 55 -7.16 -10.98 5.63
C ASN A 55 -6.84 -10.63 7.09
N LEU A 56 -7.15 -9.41 7.53
CA LEU A 56 -6.98 -9.00 8.92
C LEU A 56 -7.92 -9.78 9.85
N GLU A 57 -9.19 -9.94 9.46
CA GLU A 57 -10.14 -10.74 10.24
C GLU A 57 -9.75 -12.22 10.28
N GLN A 58 -9.21 -12.76 9.18
CA GLN A 58 -8.62 -14.11 9.16
C GLN A 58 -7.41 -14.23 10.09
N ALA A 59 -6.53 -13.23 10.11
CA ALA A 59 -5.37 -13.22 11.01
C ALA A 59 -5.79 -13.28 12.49
N LYS A 60 -6.84 -12.53 12.87
CA LYS A 60 -7.41 -12.56 14.22
C LYS A 60 -8.03 -13.92 14.54
N ALA A 61 -8.73 -14.54 13.59
CA ALA A 61 -9.29 -15.88 13.76
C ALA A 61 -8.19 -16.93 13.96
N TYR A 62 -7.16 -16.96 13.11
CA TYR A 62 -6.02 -17.88 13.27
C TYR A 62 -5.28 -17.67 14.59
N LYS A 63 -5.11 -16.42 15.04
CA LYS A 63 -4.52 -16.13 16.35
C LYS A 63 -5.37 -16.71 17.48
N ALA A 64 -6.70 -16.58 17.42
CA ALA A 64 -7.60 -17.15 18.43
C ALA A 64 -7.49 -18.68 18.51
N GLU A 65 -7.22 -19.32 17.37
CA GLU A 65 -6.96 -20.77 17.25
C GLU A 65 -5.51 -21.16 17.60
N LYS A 66 -4.65 -20.19 17.94
CA LYS A 66 -3.21 -20.36 18.20
C LYS A 66 -2.42 -20.89 17.00
N GLU A 67 -2.96 -20.74 15.79
CA GLU A 67 -2.29 -21.03 14.52
C GLU A 67 -1.39 -19.85 14.10
N TYR A 68 -0.36 -19.57 14.90
CA TYR A 68 0.43 -18.33 14.82
C TYR A 68 1.09 -18.07 13.46
N GLU A 69 1.56 -19.10 12.76
CA GLU A 69 2.17 -18.96 11.44
C GLU A 69 1.14 -18.48 10.39
N LYS A 70 -0.06 -19.06 10.39
CA LYS A 70 -1.15 -18.63 9.52
C LYS A 70 -1.65 -17.23 9.88
N ALA A 71 -1.73 -16.94 11.19
CA ALA A 71 -2.09 -15.61 11.68
C ALA A 71 -1.10 -14.55 11.20
N TRP A 72 0.21 -14.82 11.29
CA TRP A 72 1.24 -13.92 10.82
C TRP A 72 1.18 -13.72 9.30
N ALA A 73 1.03 -14.81 8.54
CA ALA A 73 0.95 -14.74 7.07
C ALA A 73 -0.27 -13.94 6.60
N ALA A 74 -1.44 -14.16 7.21
CA ALA A 74 -2.65 -13.41 6.91
C ALA A 74 -2.52 -11.91 7.29
N ALA A 75 -1.87 -11.60 8.42
CA ALA A 75 -1.61 -10.23 8.83
C ALA A 75 -0.65 -9.50 7.87
N ASP A 76 0.44 -10.15 7.43
CA ASP A 76 1.36 -9.54 6.45
C ASP A 76 0.68 -9.38 5.08
N GLN A 77 -0.14 -10.34 4.65
CA GLN A 77 -0.93 -10.19 3.42
C GLN A 77 -1.92 -9.03 3.51
N SER A 78 -2.60 -8.85 4.65
CA SER A 78 -3.44 -7.68 4.91
C SER A 78 -2.65 -6.39 4.76
N ARG A 79 -1.48 -6.32 5.40
CA ARG A 79 -0.58 -5.17 5.36
C ARG A 79 -0.14 -4.81 3.94
N LEU A 80 0.22 -5.82 3.14
CA LEU A 80 0.61 -5.64 1.74
C LEU A 80 -0.54 -5.13 0.88
N GLU A 81 -1.75 -5.68 1.04
CA GLU A 81 -2.92 -5.25 0.28
C GLU A 81 -3.33 -3.80 0.62
N TYR A 82 -3.23 -3.38 1.88
CA TYR A 82 -3.41 -1.97 2.22
C TYR A 82 -2.35 -1.07 1.57
N LYS A 83 -1.07 -1.44 1.63
CA LYS A 83 0.01 -0.67 0.98
C LYS A 83 -0.21 -0.55 -0.53
N LEU A 84 -0.64 -1.63 -1.17
CA LEU A 84 -1.00 -1.62 -2.60
C LEU A 84 -2.19 -0.70 -2.89
N ALA A 85 -3.21 -0.68 -2.02
CA ALA A 85 -4.33 0.24 -2.16
C ALA A 85 -3.85 1.70 -2.13
N PHE A 86 -3.02 2.07 -1.15
CA PHE A 86 -2.47 3.43 -1.04
C PHE A 86 -1.59 3.81 -2.23
N ALA A 87 -0.69 2.91 -2.65
CA ALA A 87 0.18 3.15 -3.79
C ALA A 87 -0.64 3.35 -5.08
N THR A 88 -1.71 2.57 -5.25
CA THR A 88 -2.62 2.68 -6.40
C THR A 88 -3.36 4.02 -6.38
N ALA A 89 -3.93 4.40 -5.25
CA ALA A 89 -4.63 5.69 -5.12
C ALA A 89 -3.71 6.89 -5.34
N THR A 90 -2.48 6.82 -4.81
CA THR A 90 -1.46 7.86 -5.01
C THR A 90 -1.10 7.99 -6.49
N ARG A 91 -0.81 6.86 -7.15
CA ARG A 91 -0.53 6.83 -8.59
C ARG A 91 -1.68 7.44 -9.39
N ASP A 92 -2.92 7.05 -9.09
CA ASP A 92 -4.09 7.54 -9.83
C ASP A 92 -4.31 9.04 -9.60
N SER A 93 -3.98 9.58 -8.43
CA SER A 93 -4.00 11.03 -8.18
C SER A 93 -2.96 11.75 -9.02
N VAL A 94 -1.71 11.27 -8.98
CA VAL A 94 -0.60 11.86 -9.74
C VAL A 94 -0.88 11.87 -11.24
N VAL A 95 -1.40 10.76 -11.78
CA VAL A 95 -1.75 10.67 -13.21
C VAL A 95 -2.86 11.66 -13.58
N ARG A 96 -3.87 11.85 -12.71
CA ARG A 96 -4.92 12.85 -12.96
C ARG A 96 -4.37 14.28 -12.93
N GLU A 97 -3.56 14.61 -11.93
CA GLU A 97 -2.94 15.93 -11.80
C GLU A 97 -2.03 16.26 -12.98
N ASP A 98 -1.21 15.30 -13.43
CA ASP A 98 -0.34 15.45 -14.59
C ASP A 98 -1.13 15.70 -15.89
N SER A 99 -2.23 14.98 -16.08
CA SER A 99 -3.14 15.18 -17.22
C SER A 99 -3.80 16.57 -17.21
N LEU A 100 -4.26 17.01 -16.04
CA LEU A 100 -4.84 18.36 -15.88
C LEU A 100 -3.80 19.43 -16.20
N LEU A 101 -2.60 19.34 -15.61
CA LEU A 101 -1.52 20.29 -15.85
C LEU A 101 -1.11 20.35 -17.33
N THR A 102 -1.02 19.20 -17.98
CA THR A 102 -0.69 19.11 -19.41
C THR A 102 -1.76 19.77 -20.28
N ASN A 103 -3.04 19.61 -19.93
CA ASN A 103 -4.14 20.23 -20.65
C ASN A 103 -4.19 21.75 -20.43
N ASP A 104 -3.97 22.21 -19.20
CA ASP A 104 -3.90 23.64 -18.87
C ASP A 104 -2.75 24.32 -19.61
N LEU A 105 -1.57 23.68 -19.64
CA LEU A 105 -0.41 24.19 -20.37
C LEU A 105 -0.68 24.29 -21.88
N ARG A 106 -1.37 23.30 -22.47
CA ARG A 106 -1.78 23.36 -23.87
C ARG A 106 -2.74 24.51 -24.13
N ALA A 107 -3.76 24.66 -23.30
CA ALA A 107 -4.73 25.74 -23.42
C ALA A 107 -4.08 27.13 -23.29
N ASP A 108 -3.08 27.28 -22.41
CA ASP A 108 -2.31 28.52 -22.29
C ASP A 108 -1.49 28.83 -23.54
N MET A 109 -0.86 27.82 -24.15
CA MET A 109 -0.14 28.01 -25.41
C MET A 109 -1.08 28.44 -26.54
N GLU A 110 -2.26 27.80 -26.65
CA GLU A 110 -3.28 28.16 -27.64
C GLU A 110 -3.79 29.60 -27.43
N ARG A 111 -4.08 29.98 -26.17
CA ARG A 111 -4.45 31.37 -25.82
C ARG A 111 -3.37 32.36 -26.22
N LYS A 112 -2.10 32.06 -25.93
CA LYS A 112 -0.98 32.93 -26.28
C LYS A 112 -0.86 33.13 -27.79
N LEU A 113 -0.96 32.05 -28.57
CA LEU A 113 -0.93 32.12 -30.04
C LEU A 113 -2.10 32.94 -30.60
N LEU A 114 -3.30 32.77 -30.03
CA LEU A 114 -4.46 33.58 -30.41
C LEU A 114 -4.22 35.06 -30.16
N TYR A 115 -3.77 35.44 -28.97
CA TYR A 115 -3.49 36.84 -28.64
C TYR A 115 -2.37 37.43 -29.51
N GLN A 116 -1.31 36.67 -29.80
CA GLN A 116 -0.26 37.11 -30.71
C GLN A 116 -0.80 37.35 -32.13
N ASN A 117 -1.63 36.45 -32.66
CA ASN A 117 -2.26 36.63 -33.97
C ASN A 117 -3.16 37.88 -34.01
N ILE A 118 -3.93 38.14 -32.95
CA ILE A 118 -4.77 39.35 -32.85
C ILE A 118 -3.88 40.61 -32.90
N LEU A 119 -2.83 40.66 -32.07
CA LEU A 119 -1.91 41.79 -31.99
C LEU A 119 -1.22 42.05 -33.34
N GLU A 120 -0.75 41.00 -34.02
CA GLU A 120 -0.12 41.13 -35.34
C GLU A 120 -1.10 41.63 -36.41
N ASN A 121 -2.35 41.19 -36.38
CA ASN A 121 -3.37 41.65 -37.32
C ASN A 121 -3.75 43.11 -37.06
N GLU A 122 -3.91 43.52 -35.80
CA GLU A 122 -4.16 44.92 -35.44
C GLU A 122 -3.00 45.84 -35.83
N ALA A 123 -1.75 45.39 -35.68
CA ALA A 123 -0.57 46.14 -36.10
C ALA A 123 -0.53 46.34 -37.64
N LYS A 124 -0.78 45.28 -38.41
CA LYS A 124 -0.82 45.35 -39.88
C LYS A 124 -1.92 46.26 -40.41
N ILE A 125 -3.11 46.25 -39.79
CA ILE A 125 -4.22 47.16 -40.15
C ILE A 125 -3.84 48.62 -39.90
N LYS A 126 -3.09 48.92 -38.82
CA LYS A 126 -2.61 50.29 -38.52
C LYS A 126 -1.52 50.79 -39.48
N GLU A 127 -0.75 49.90 -40.09
CA GLU A 127 0.33 50.25 -41.02
C GLU A 127 -0.12 50.37 -42.48
N THR A 128 -1.39 50.04 -42.78
CA THR A 128 -1.97 50.26 -44.11
C THR A 128 -2.76 51.58 -44.10
N PRO A 129 -2.34 52.63 -44.82
CA PRO A 129 -3.01 53.94 -44.83
C PRO A 129 -4.37 53.93 -45.55
#